data_AF-A0A7C2B8H4-F1
#
_entry.id   AF-A0A7C2B8H4-F1
#
_cell.length_a   1.000
_cell.length_b   1.000
_cell.length_c   1.000
_cell.angle_alpha   90.00
_cell.angle_beta   90.00
_cell.angle_gamma   90.00
#
_symmetry.space_group_name_H-M   'P 1'
#
loop_
_entity.id
_entity.type
_entity.pdbx_description
1 polymer ?
#
loop_
_entity_poly.entity_id
_entity_poly.type
_entity_poly.pdbx_seq_one_letter_code
_entity_poly.pdbx_strand_id
1 'polypeptide(L)'
;MPLRFQGRLSAALFLTLLPASLFCGCGSEAGRSGEEPSEVSAPPANAEAARAALARGLEAMRARDPDRAAEELREAVRLDPSLVRAQFALGRVLVYLSDVVVGTPTRDLGTLDEAIAALRIAVEDDPRSSDRRYWLAKALRDRGFQEEAVETYRAAIELDANNAPAHRELAFLLADMGLDGAAEEAQRAIELLPADATLWFLLGMEREVSDDLPGAKQAYERAIELDWTIPSPYSKLAVVLAREGDQERSAAAQAAYQAWYAYGPVLRARNLEANEKPHDADVLAALAEVQLQGQRFDLARETLERAIAASPGDDALIARLADVEILASRGPERSESGFILPLPASDRVQTTPSDSADESR
;
A
#
# COMPACT_ATOMS: atom_id res chain seq x y z
N MET A 1 46.55 8.61 15.99
CA MET A 1 46.64 7.88 17.28
C MET A 1 45.97 6.52 17.12
N PRO A 2 46.71 5.41 17.07
CA PRO A 2 46.16 4.08 17.31
C PRO A 2 46.82 3.45 18.55
N LEU A 3 46.01 3.05 19.54
CA LEU A 3 46.50 2.29 20.70
C LEU A 3 46.25 0.80 20.48
N ARG A 4 47.34 0.11 20.18
CA ARG A 4 47.52 -1.35 20.29
C ARG A 4 47.39 -1.75 21.76
N PHE A 5 46.73 -2.87 22.03
CA PHE A 5 46.99 -3.66 23.25
C PHE A 5 47.48 -5.05 22.87
N GLN A 6 48.70 -5.35 23.35
CA GLN A 6 49.39 -6.63 23.21
C GLN A 6 48.82 -7.67 24.17
N GLY A 7 48.93 -8.94 23.78
CA GLY A 7 48.45 -10.10 24.53
C GLY A 7 49.34 -10.54 25.69
N ARG A 8 48.94 -11.68 26.28
CA ARG A 8 49.83 -12.64 26.95
C ARG A 8 49.13 -13.99 27.11
N LEU A 9 49.70 -15.00 26.46
CA LEU A 9 49.50 -16.42 26.76
C LEU A 9 50.12 -16.74 28.13
N SER A 10 49.49 -17.65 28.88
CA SER A 10 50.19 -18.60 29.76
C SER A 10 49.36 -19.86 29.93
N ALA A 11 49.88 -20.96 29.38
CA ALA A 11 49.46 -22.32 29.65
C ALA A 11 50.11 -22.81 30.95
N ALA A 12 49.40 -23.64 31.73
CA ALA A 12 50.01 -24.57 32.67
C ALA A 12 49.12 -25.80 32.87
N LEU A 13 49.60 -26.91 32.32
CA LEU A 13 49.28 -28.30 32.68
C LEU A 13 49.31 -28.50 34.19
N PHE A 14 48.39 -29.31 34.75
CA PHE A 14 48.79 -30.36 35.71
C PHE A 14 47.80 -31.53 35.66
N LEU A 15 48.39 -32.71 35.49
CA LEU A 15 47.77 -34.01 35.23
C LEU A 15 48.19 -34.93 36.38
N THR A 16 47.25 -35.45 37.16
CA THR A 16 47.44 -36.58 38.11
C THR A 16 46.08 -37.28 38.30
N LEU A 17 45.81 -38.40 37.62
CA LEU A 17 46.01 -39.80 38.05
C LEU A 17 45.24 -40.23 39.33
N LEU A 18 44.09 -40.92 39.10
CA LEU A 18 43.56 -42.22 39.62
C LEU A 18 43.98 -42.73 41.02
N PRO A 19 43.14 -43.55 41.74
CA PRO A 19 42.48 -44.79 41.26
C PRO A 19 41.00 -44.98 41.72
N ALA A 20 40.10 -45.59 40.93
CA ALA A 20 39.88 -47.04 40.74
C ALA A 20 39.78 -47.86 42.04
N SER A 21 38.56 -48.23 42.42
CA SER A 21 38.26 -49.38 43.28
C SER A 21 36.99 -50.05 42.78
N LEU A 22 37.17 -51.27 42.29
CA LEU A 22 36.15 -52.23 41.94
C LEU A 22 35.38 -52.66 43.20
N PHE A 23 34.07 -52.87 43.08
CA PHE A 23 33.48 -54.07 43.67
C PHE A 23 32.36 -54.62 42.78
N CYS A 24 32.45 -55.93 42.58
CA CYS A 24 31.66 -56.78 41.73
C CYS A 24 30.42 -57.29 42.48
N GLY A 25 29.32 -57.53 41.79
CA GLY A 25 28.14 -58.19 42.35
C GLY A 25 27.09 -58.51 41.28
N CYS A 26 27.19 -59.71 40.71
CA CYS A 26 26.24 -60.32 39.78
C CYS A 26 24.79 -60.35 40.28
N GLY A 27 23.84 -60.30 39.35
CA GLY A 27 22.45 -60.73 39.56
C GLY A 27 21.59 -60.50 38.32
N SER A 28 21.22 -61.59 37.65
CA SER A 28 20.35 -61.64 36.49
C SER A 28 18.93 -61.13 36.79
N GLU A 29 18.24 -60.54 35.82
CA GLU A 29 17.03 -61.12 35.22
C GLU A 29 16.40 -60.19 34.18
N ALA A 30 15.76 -60.84 33.20
CA ALA A 30 15.08 -60.23 32.08
C ALA A 30 13.90 -59.35 32.52
N GLY A 31 13.80 -58.17 31.95
CA GLY A 31 12.62 -57.31 32.06
C GLY A 31 12.48 -56.47 30.79
N ARG A 32 11.47 -56.78 29.99
CA ARG A 32 10.95 -55.87 28.97
C ARG A 32 10.49 -54.58 29.67
N SER A 33 11.13 -53.47 29.36
CA SER A 33 10.59 -52.11 29.49
C SER A 33 10.85 -51.46 28.13
N GLY A 34 9.86 -51.37 27.26
CA GLY A 34 8.90 -50.28 27.37
C GLY A 34 9.62 -49.03 26.85
N GLU A 35 9.67 -48.88 25.53
CA GLU A 35 9.95 -47.58 24.92
C GLU A 35 8.94 -46.60 25.51
N GLU A 36 9.42 -45.69 26.37
CA GLU A 36 8.65 -44.52 26.77
C GLU A 36 8.35 -43.73 25.49
N PRO A 37 7.08 -43.49 25.14
CA PRO A 37 6.79 -42.57 24.07
C PRO A 37 7.29 -41.20 24.49
N SER A 38 8.18 -40.64 23.67
CA SER A 38 8.58 -39.23 23.73
C SER A 38 7.36 -38.37 24.04
N GLU A 39 7.42 -37.62 25.14
CA GLU A 39 6.38 -36.67 25.53
C GLU A 39 6.06 -35.76 24.35
N VAL A 40 4.98 -36.06 23.65
CA VAL A 40 4.26 -35.08 22.85
C VAL A 40 3.72 -34.10 23.87
N SER A 41 4.48 -33.01 24.09
CA SER A 41 4.07 -31.86 24.88
C SER A 41 2.59 -31.60 24.62
N ALA A 42 1.76 -31.73 25.65
CA ALA A 42 0.35 -31.41 25.54
C ALA A 42 0.20 -30.03 24.87
N PRO A 43 -0.74 -29.84 23.94
CA PRO A 43 -1.00 -28.50 23.41
C PRO A 43 -1.25 -27.56 24.59
N PRO A 44 -0.75 -26.30 24.54
CA PRO A 44 -0.94 -25.37 25.64
C PRO A 44 -2.42 -25.34 26.00
N ALA A 45 -2.74 -25.21 27.30
CA ALA A 45 -4.10 -25.37 27.84
C ALA A 45 -5.18 -24.49 27.14
N ASN A 46 -4.76 -23.53 26.33
CA ASN A 46 -5.60 -22.61 25.57
C ASN A 46 -5.45 -22.72 24.04
N ALA A 47 -4.83 -23.77 23.50
CA ALA A 47 -4.52 -23.88 22.05
C ALA A 47 -5.77 -23.82 21.16
N GLU A 48 -6.87 -24.45 21.59
CA GLU A 48 -8.14 -24.40 20.85
C GLU A 48 -8.77 -23.00 20.90
N ALA A 49 -8.75 -22.37 22.08
CA ALA A 49 -9.22 -21.00 22.25
C ALA A 49 -8.40 -20.00 21.41
N ALA A 50 -7.08 -20.17 21.35
CA ALA A 50 -6.18 -19.36 20.53
C ALA A 50 -6.49 -19.50 19.03
N ARG A 51 -6.74 -20.73 18.56
CA ARG A 51 -7.13 -20.98 17.16
C ARG A 51 -8.51 -20.41 16.84
N ALA A 52 -9.45 -20.46 17.79
CA ALA A 52 -10.76 -19.85 17.62
C ALA A 52 -10.67 -18.32 17.54
N ALA A 53 -9.86 -17.70 18.40
CA ALA A 53 -9.58 -16.25 18.35
C ALA A 53 -8.91 -15.86 17.03
N LEU A 54 -7.92 -16.64 16.56
CA LEU A 54 -7.32 -16.45 15.23
C LEU A 54 -8.38 -16.52 14.12
N ALA A 55 -9.30 -17.48 14.17
CA ALA A 55 -10.34 -17.62 13.15
C ALA A 55 -11.25 -16.38 13.09
N ARG A 56 -11.67 -15.86 14.26
CA ARG A 56 -12.45 -14.62 14.36
C ARG A 56 -11.67 -13.40 13.88
N GLY A 57 -10.38 -13.30 14.23
CA GLY A 57 -9.50 -12.25 13.75
C GLY A 57 -9.37 -12.24 12.22
N LEU A 58 -9.15 -13.41 11.61
CA LEU A 58 -9.10 -13.55 10.16
C LEU A 58 -10.46 -13.27 9.48
N GLU A 59 -11.57 -13.58 10.14
CA GLU A 59 -12.91 -13.23 9.66
C GLU A 59 -13.12 -11.70 9.68
N ALA A 60 -12.74 -11.03 10.77
CA ALA A 60 -12.77 -9.57 10.87
C ALA A 60 -11.91 -8.89 9.80
N MET A 61 -10.72 -9.43 9.49
CA MET A 61 -9.91 -8.95 8.36
C MET A 61 -10.65 -9.05 7.02
N ARG A 62 -11.38 -10.15 6.77
CA ARG A 62 -12.19 -10.28 5.53
C ARG A 62 -13.37 -9.33 5.53
N ALA A 63 -13.95 -9.06 6.69
CA ALA A 63 -15.01 -8.08 6.89
C ALA A 63 -14.51 -6.62 6.80
N ARG A 64 -13.20 -6.39 6.62
CA ARG A 64 -12.56 -5.07 6.63
C ARG A 64 -12.79 -4.29 7.93
N ASP A 65 -12.80 -5.01 9.05
CA ASP A 65 -12.87 -4.48 10.40
C ASP A 65 -11.51 -4.67 11.09
N PRO A 66 -10.56 -3.74 10.88
CA PRO A 66 -9.19 -3.90 11.36
C PRO A 66 -9.07 -3.77 12.88
N ASP A 67 -9.94 -2.99 13.52
CA ASP A 67 -9.96 -2.82 14.98
C ASP A 67 -10.34 -4.14 15.67
N ARG A 68 -11.47 -4.74 15.25
CA ARG A 68 -11.88 -6.06 15.76
C ARG A 68 -10.88 -7.14 15.41
N ALA A 69 -10.28 -7.08 14.22
CA ALA A 69 -9.23 -8.03 13.84
C ALA A 69 -8.04 -7.95 14.80
N ALA A 70 -7.57 -6.75 15.13
CA ALA A 70 -6.46 -6.55 16.06
C ALA A 70 -6.79 -7.08 17.47
N GLU A 71 -8.00 -6.83 17.98
CA GLU A 71 -8.45 -7.33 19.28
C GLU A 71 -8.41 -8.86 19.36
N GLU A 72 -9.03 -9.53 18.40
CA GLU A 72 -9.10 -11.00 18.36
C GLU A 72 -7.73 -11.65 18.13
N LEU A 73 -6.86 -11.01 17.34
CA LEU A 73 -5.51 -11.51 17.09
C LEU A 73 -4.58 -11.28 18.29
N ARG A 74 -4.73 -10.18 19.04
CA ARG A 74 -4.04 -9.99 20.33
C ARG A 74 -4.47 -11.04 21.33
N GLU A 75 -5.76 -11.36 21.40
CA GLU A 75 -6.25 -12.44 22.25
C GLU A 75 -5.68 -13.80 21.84
N ALA A 76 -5.62 -14.10 20.54
CA ALA A 76 -4.98 -15.32 20.04
C ALA A 76 -3.51 -15.43 20.47
N VAL A 77 -2.75 -14.34 20.35
CA VAL A 77 -1.34 -14.27 20.78
C VAL A 77 -1.20 -14.35 22.30
N ARG A 78 -2.13 -13.76 23.06
CA ARG A 78 -2.13 -13.85 24.53
C ARG A 78 -2.37 -15.28 25.02
N LEU A 79 -3.27 -16.01 24.35
CA LEU A 79 -3.62 -17.40 24.67
C LEU A 79 -2.53 -18.38 24.25
N ASP A 80 -1.88 -18.14 23.10
CA ASP A 80 -0.76 -18.92 22.60
C ASP A 80 0.26 -18.02 21.87
N PRO A 81 1.30 -17.54 22.57
CA PRO A 81 2.33 -16.69 21.96
C PRO A 81 3.14 -17.38 20.86
N SER A 82 3.16 -18.73 20.86
CA SER A 82 3.88 -19.54 19.86
C SER A 82 3.10 -19.72 18.56
N LEU A 83 1.84 -19.25 18.50
CA LEU A 83 1.00 -19.32 17.32
C LEU A 83 1.46 -18.31 16.26
N VAL A 84 2.49 -18.67 15.50
CA VAL A 84 3.13 -17.78 14.52
C VAL A 84 2.15 -17.24 13.48
N ARG A 85 1.15 -18.04 13.09
CA ARG A 85 0.10 -17.58 12.17
C ARG A 85 -0.70 -16.40 12.74
N ALA A 86 -0.93 -16.37 14.05
CA ALA A 86 -1.59 -15.24 14.72
C ALA A 86 -0.63 -14.05 14.83
N GLN A 87 0.64 -14.26 15.16
CA GLN A 87 1.67 -13.20 15.15
C GLN A 87 1.75 -12.51 13.78
N PHE A 88 1.86 -13.29 12.71
CA PHE A 88 1.93 -12.76 11.35
C PHE A 88 0.66 -11.99 10.96
N ALA A 89 -0.53 -12.54 11.25
CA ALA A 89 -1.79 -11.87 10.98
C ALA A 89 -1.93 -10.57 11.80
N LEU A 90 -1.53 -10.60 13.07
CA LEU A 90 -1.54 -9.43 13.95
C LEU A 90 -0.64 -8.33 13.40
N GLY A 91 0.62 -8.66 13.10
CA GLY A 91 1.58 -7.71 12.53
C GLY A 91 1.07 -7.01 11.27
N ARG A 92 0.42 -7.75 10.37
CA ARG A 92 -0.21 -7.17 9.16
C ARG A 92 -1.34 -6.20 9.47
N VAL A 93 -2.21 -6.54 10.42
CA VAL A 93 -3.33 -5.68 10.81
C VAL A 93 -2.83 -4.42 11.51
N LEU A 94 -1.84 -4.55 12.38
CA LEU A 94 -1.27 -3.40 13.10
C LEU A 94 -0.58 -2.41 12.14
N VAL A 95 0.14 -2.91 11.13
CA VAL A 95 0.69 -2.08 10.04
C VAL A 95 -0.41 -1.36 9.26
N TYR A 96 -1.57 -1.99 9.05
CA TYR A 96 -2.70 -1.34 8.39
C TYR A 96 -3.35 -0.28 9.30
N LEU A 97 -3.54 -0.58 10.59
CA LEU A 97 -4.12 0.36 11.55
C LEU A 97 -3.26 1.61 11.76
N SER A 98 -1.92 1.48 11.69
CA SER A 98 -1.04 2.64 11.76
C SER A 98 -1.19 3.61 10.58
N ASP A 99 -1.67 3.12 9.42
CA ASP A 99 -1.98 3.95 8.25
C ASP A 99 -3.36 4.64 8.36
N VAL A 100 -4.27 4.11 9.19
CA VAL A 100 -5.71 4.45 9.21
C VAL A 100 -6.10 5.46 10.30
N VAL A 101 -5.16 6.07 11.03
CA VAL A 101 -5.51 7.10 12.04
C VAL A 101 -6.03 8.37 11.34
N VAL A 102 -7.33 8.37 11.02
CA VAL A 102 -8.05 9.46 10.39
C VAL A 102 -8.01 10.68 11.31
N GLY A 103 -7.37 11.75 10.87
CA GLY A 103 -7.50 13.08 11.50
C GLY A 103 -6.44 13.46 12.54
N THR A 104 -5.38 12.67 12.77
CA THR A 104 -4.20 13.17 13.51
C THR A 104 -2.91 12.89 12.74
N PRO A 105 -1.98 13.86 12.64
CA PRO A 105 -0.71 13.71 11.92
C PRO A 105 0.31 12.81 12.65
N THR A 106 -0.09 12.13 13.72
CA THR A 106 0.78 11.32 14.56
C THR A 106 0.59 9.84 14.24
N ARG A 107 1.59 9.24 13.56
CA ARG A 107 1.71 7.78 13.44
C ARG A 107 1.79 7.18 14.85
N ASP A 108 0.98 6.16 15.13
CA ASP A 108 1.07 5.44 16.40
C ASP A 108 2.31 4.53 16.40
N LEU A 109 3.42 5.08 16.89
CA LEU A 109 4.70 4.39 16.97
C LEU A 109 4.65 3.16 17.88
N GLY A 110 3.75 3.13 18.87
CA GLY A 110 3.60 1.98 19.77
C GLY A 110 2.98 0.78 19.06
N THR A 111 1.95 1.03 18.24
CA THR A 111 1.33 -0.01 17.39
C THR A 111 2.33 -0.58 16.38
N LEU A 112 3.20 0.28 15.80
CA LEU A 112 4.26 -0.15 14.89
C LEU A 112 5.35 -0.99 15.58
N ASP A 113 5.73 -0.64 16.81
CA ASP A 113 6.70 -1.43 17.60
C ASP A 113 6.14 -2.84 17.91
N GLU A 114 4.84 -2.95 18.23
CA GLU A 114 4.15 -4.23 18.40
C GLU A 114 4.13 -5.03 17.07
N ALA A 115 3.84 -4.37 15.96
CA ALA A 115 3.82 -5.01 14.64
C ALA A 115 5.20 -5.59 14.26
N ILE A 116 6.27 -4.83 14.46
CA ILE A 116 7.64 -5.27 14.17
C ILE A 116 8.00 -6.50 15.01
N ALA A 117 7.66 -6.52 16.30
CA ALA A 117 7.92 -7.66 17.17
C ALA A 117 7.21 -8.94 16.68
N ALA A 118 5.93 -8.84 16.34
CA ALA A 118 5.15 -9.97 15.84
C ALA A 118 5.66 -10.47 14.47
N LEU A 119 6.06 -9.55 13.58
CA LEU A 119 6.58 -9.87 12.25
C LEU A 119 7.98 -10.47 12.30
N ARG A 120 8.85 -10.06 13.24
CA ARG A 120 10.16 -10.69 13.45
C ARG A 120 10.01 -12.17 13.85
N ILE A 121 9.10 -12.50 14.77
CA ILE A 121 8.78 -13.89 15.12
C ILE A 121 8.33 -14.66 13.86
N ALA A 122 7.50 -14.05 13.01
CA ALA A 122 7.05 -14.68 11.79
C ALA A 122 8.20 -14.93 10.79
N VAL A 123 9.14 -14.00 10.65
CA VAL A 123 10.32 -14.17 9.77
C VAL A 123 11.29 -15.22 10.34
N GLU A 124 11.43 -15.32 11.66
CA GLU A 124 12.27 -16.35 12.31
C GLU A 124 11.72 -17.77 12.09
N ASP A 125 10.40 -17.94 12.14
CA ASP A 125 9.71 -19.22 11.87
C ASP A 125 9.83 -19.67 10.41
N ASP A 126 9.69 -18.74 9.46
CA ASP A 126 9.87 -19.01 8.04
C ASP A 126 10.82 -17.99 7.38
N PRO A 127 12.14 -18.23 7.49
CA PRO A 127 13.15 -17.37 6.88
C PRO A 127 13.20 -17.46 5.36
N ARG A 128 12.30 -18.17 4.68
CA ARG A 128 12.22 -18.18 3.21
C ARG A 128 10.94 -17.55 2.66
N SER A 129 10.09 -17.02 3.54
CA SER A 129 8.92 -16.27 3.11
C SER A 129 9.28 -14.85 2.66
N SER A 130 9.10 -14.58 1.37
CA SER A 130 9.18 -13.21 0.82
C SER A 130 8.08 -12.31 1.40
N ASP A 131 6.84 -12.81 1.51
CA ASP A 131 5.70 -12.06 2.06
C ASP A 131 5.92 -11.62 3.51
N ARG A 132 6.43 -12.50 4.38
CA ARG A 132 6.73 -12.15 5.78
C ARG A 132 7.80 -11.06 5.88
N ARG A 133 8.85 -11.13 5.05
CA ARG A 133 9.88 -10.08 4.98
C ARG A 133 9.33 -8.76 4.45
N TYR A 134 8.49 -8.81 3.41
CA TYR A 134 7.82 -7.63 2.89
C TYR A 134 7.03 -6.89 3.98
N TRP A 135 6.22 -7.61 4.76
CA TRP A 135 5.46 -6.99 5.85
C TRP A 135 6.34 -6.43 6.96
N LEU A 136 7.42 -7.14 7.33
CA LEU A 136 8.40 -6.64 8.29
C LEU A 136 9.06 -5.35 7.77
N ALA A 137 9.48 -5.33 6.51
CA ALA A 137 10.09 -4.15 5.87
C ALA A 137 9.13 -2.97 5.86
N LYS A 138 7.84 -3.18 5.54
CA LYS A 138 6.80 -2.15 5.62
C LYS A 138 6.66 -1.58 7.03
N ALA A 139 6.57 -2.44 8.04
CA ALA A 139 6.49 -2.00 9.43
C ALA A 139 7.72 -1.17 9.85
N LEU A 140 8.92 -1.61 9.47
CA LEU A 140 10.18 -0.89 9.73
C LEU A 140 10.18 0.49 9.05
N ARG A 141 9.77 0.56 7.79
CA ARG A 141 9.67 1.82 7.02
C ARG A 141 8.70 2.79 7.68
N ASP A 142 7.49 2.33 8.00
CA ASP A 142 6.44 3.17 8.58
C ASP A 142 6.83 3.67 9.99
N ARG A 143 7.64 2.88 10.70
CA ARG A 143 8.25 3.23 11.99
C ARG A 143 9.41 4.23 11.90
N GLY A 144 10.02 4.35 10.73
CA GLY A 144 11.17 5.23 10.45
C GLY A 144 12.53 4.54 10.49
N PHE A 145 12.60 3.22 10.59
CA PHE A 145 13.84 2.44 10.49
C PHE A 145 14.18 2.18 9.02
N GLN A 146 14.51 3.24 8.29
CA GLN A 146 14.60 3.25 6.83
C GLN A 146 15.70 2.32 6.30
N GLU A 147 16.90 2.32 6.89
CA GLU A 147 18.00 1.45 6.43
C GLU A 147 17.69 -0.03 6.63
N GLU A 148 17.12 -0.40 7.78
CA GLU A 148 16.70 -1.78 8.06
C GLU A 148 15.58 -2.22 7.11
N ALA A 149 14.65 -1.31 6.78
CA ALA A 149 13.59 -1.56 5.82
C ALA A 149 14.14 -1.81 4.41
N VAL A 150 15.11 -1.02 3.93
CA VAL A 150 15.75 -1.22 2.62
C VAL A 150 16.36 -2.63 2.52
N GLU A 151 17.17 -3.04 3.51
CA GLU A 151 17.80 -4.36 3.51
C GLU A 151 16.76 -5.49 3.60
N THR A 152 15.69 -5.28 4.36
CA THR A 152 14.61 -6.27 4.50
C THR A 152 13.78 -6.40 3.22
N TYR A 153 13.51 -5.30 2.50
CA TYR A 153 12.86 -5.32 1.18
C TYR A 153 13.72 -6.03 0.15
N ARG A 154 15.02 -5.73 0.09
CA ARG A 154 15.97 -6.43 -0.79
C ARG A 154 15.96 -7.94 -0.54
N ALA A 155 16.02 -8.35 0.73
CA ALA A 155 15.93 -9.75 1.10
C ALA A 155 14.59 -10.41 0.72
N ALA A 156 13.47 -9.65 0.72
CA ALA A 156 12.20 -10.15 0.21
C ALA A 156 12.23 -10.38 -1.32
N ILE A 157 12.82 -9.44 -2.06
CA ILE A 157 12.98 -9.51 -3.53
C ILE A 157 13.94 -10.63 -3.94
N GLU A 158 15.02 -10.87 -3.18
CA GLU A 158 15.94 -11.99 -3.43
C GLU A 158 15.25 -13.36 -3.32
N LEU A 159 14.23 -13.48 -2.46
CA LEU A 159 13.45 -14.70 -2.31
C LEU A 159 12.36 -14.84 -3.36
N ASP A 160 11.79 -13.73 -3.81
CA ASP A 160 10.79 -13.68 -4.88
C ASP A 160 10.95 -12.39 -5.70
N ALA A 161 11.59 -12.53 -6.86
CA ALA A 161 11.83 -11.44 -7.80
C ALA A 161 10.56 -10.93 -8.51
N ASN A 162 9.39 -11.50 -8.22
CA ASN A 162 8.09 -11.05 -8.69
C ASN A 162 7.24 -10.45 -7.56
N ASN A 163 7.80 -10.21 -6.37
CA ASN A 163 7.11 -9.53 -5.29
C ASN A 163 6.94 -8.04 -5.62
N ALA A 164 5.88 -7.74 -6.39
CA ALA A 164 5.60 -6.40 -6.88
C ALA A 164 5.42 -5.35 -5.76
N PRO A 165 4.72 -5.65 -4.65
CA PRO A 165 4.67 -4.74 -3.50
C PRO A 165 6.05 -4.39 -2.92
N ALA A 166 6.97 -5.36 -2.84
CA ALA A 166 8.32 -5.10 -2.34
C ALA A 166 9.13 -4.18 -3.27
N HIS A 167 9.11 -4.44 -4.58
CA HIS A 167 9.74 -3.54 -5.58
C HIS A 167 9.18 -2.12 -5.50
N ARG A 168 7.84 -2.00 -5.42
CA ARG A 168 7.16 -0.70 -5.32
C ARG A 168 7.60 0.07 -4.08
N GLU A 169 7.46 -0.51 -2.88
CA GLU A 169 7.79 0.21 -1.64
C GLU A 169 9.30 0.50 -1.53
N LEU A 170 10.16 -0.39 -2.03
CA LEU A 170 11.59 -0.15 -2.08
C LEU A 170 11.92 1.03 -3.01
N ALA A 171 11.31 1.11 -4.19
CA ALA A 171 11.52 2.22 -5.12
C ALA A 171 11.18 3.58 -4.47
N PHE A 172 10.02 3.67 -3.81
CA PHE A 172 9.62 4.89 -3.10
C PHE A 172 10.56 5.22 -1.94
N LEU A 173 10.96 4.21 -1.16
CA LEU A 173 11.87 4.41 -0.03
C LEU A 173 13.26 4.88 -0.48
N LEU A 174 13.81 4.30 -1.54
CA LEU A 174 15.10 4.72 -2.10
C LEU A 174 15.05 6.17 -2.59
N ALA A 175 13.98 6.54 -3.31
CA ALA A 175 13.78 7.91 -3.77
C ALA A 175 13.63 8.92 -2.61
N ASP A 176 12.83 8.58 -1.59
CA ASP A 176 12.66 9.42 -0.38
C ASP A 176 14.00 9.65 0.34
N MET A 177 14.89 8.65 0.31
CA MET A 177 16.24 8.72 0.90
C MET A 177 17.29 9.34 -0.04
N GLY A 178 16.96 9.58 -1.32
CA GLY A 178 17.91 10.03 -2.34
C GLY A 178 19.02 9.01 -2.63
N LEU A 179 18.70 7.72 -2.55
CA LEU A 179 19.62 6.62 -2.80
C LEU A 179 19.47 6.09 -4.23
N ASP A 180 20.58 5.63 -4.80
CA ASP A 180 20.61 4.96 -6.10
C ASP A 180 19.74 3.69 -6.10
N GLY A 181 19.27 3.26 -7.27
CA GLY A 181 18.44 2.07 -7.44
C GLY A 181 16.94 2.35 -7.54
N ALA A 182 16.48 3.56 -7.20
CA ALA A 182 15.06 3.90 -7.19
C ALA A 182 14.41 3.75 -8.59
N ALA A 183 15.10 4.17 -9.65
CA ALA A 183 14.61 4.04 -11.02
C ALA A 183 14.51 2.58 -11.48
N GLU A 184 15.49 1.75 -11.13
CA GLU A 184 15.52 0.32 -11.45
C GLU A 184 14.38 -0.43 -10.76
N GLU A 185 14.19 -0.17 -9.46
CA GLU A 185 13.11 -0.77 -8.69
C GLU A 185 11.73 -0.28 -9.17
N ALA A 186 11.60 1.01 -9.50
CA ALA A 186 10.38 1.55 -10.09
C ALA A 186 10.07 0.90 -11.44
N GLN A 187 11.06 0.72 -12.30
CA GLN A 187 10.90 0.07 -13.60
C GLN A 187 10.46 -1.39 -13.44
N ARG A 188 11.06 -2.12 -12.49
CA ARG A 188 10.68 -3.50 -12.20
C ARG A 188 9.27 -3.59 -11.61
N ALA A 189 8.89 -2.66 -10.74
CA ALA A 189 7.53 -2.57 -10.24
C ALA A 189 6.52 -2.25 -11.35
N ILE A 190 6.86 -1.39 -12.32
CA ILE A 190 6.00 -1.07 -13.49
C ILE A 190 5.77 -2.30 -14.37
N GLU A 191 6.77 -3.15 -14.58
CA GLU A 191 6.59 -4.40 -15.33
C GLU A 191 5.55 -5.32 -14.69
N LEU A 192 5.47 -5.32 -13.36
CA LEU A 192 4.54 -6.14 -12.58
C LEU A 192 3.19 -5.45 -12.35
N LEU A 193 3.17 -4.11 -12.29
CA LEU A 193 2.01 -3.25 -12.00
C LEU A 193 1.89 -2.11 -13.03
N PRO A 194 1.63 -2.42 -14.32
CA PRO A 194 1.73 -1.43 -15.39
C PRO A 194 0.70 -0.29 -15.31
N ALA A 195 -0.36 -0.48 -14.52
CA ALA A 195 -1.43 0.48 -14.32
C ALA A 195 -1.25 1.38 -13.08
N ASP A 196 -0.19 1.19 -12.28
CA ASP A 196 0.07 2.06 -11.12
C ASP A 196 0.72 3.38 -11.59
N ALA A 197 -0.11 4.42 -11.69
CA ALA A 197 0.32 5.76 -12.08
C ALA A 197 1.39 6.37 -11.15
N THR A 198 1.42 5.97 -9.87
CA THR A 198 2.37 6.51 -8.89
C THR A 198 3.80 6.03 -9.19
N LEU A 199 3.95 4.82 -9.72
CA LEU A 199 5.25 4.30 -10.16
C LEU A 199 5.77 5.01 -11.41
N TRP A 200 4.91 5.33 -12.37
CA TRP A 200 5.28 6.13 -13.54
C TRP A 200 5.69 7.55 -13.15
N PHE A 201 4.97 8.15 -12.18
CA PHE A 201 5.37 9.45 -11.64
C PHE A 201 6.74 9.39 -10.96
N LEU A 202 6.99 8.38 -10.13
CA LEU A 202 8.28 8.15 -9.48
C LEU A 202 9.41 8.01 -10.51
N LEU A 203 9.23 7.15 -11.53
CA LEU A 203 10.20 6.98 -12.61
C LEU A 203 10.49 8.29 -13.34
N GLY A 204 9.47 9.14 -13.54
CA GLY A 204 9.66 10.47 -14.12
C GLY A 204 10.53 11.38 -13.25
N MET A 205 10.34 11.37 -11.93
CA MET A 205 11.20 12.12 -10.99
C MET A 205 12.65 11.64 -11.02
N GLU A 206 12.88 10.34 -11.00
CA GLU A 206 14.25 9.77 -11.04
C GLU A 206 14.97 10.08 -12.37
N ARG A 207 14.23 10.07 -13.48
CA ARG A 207 14.77 10.48 -14.79
C ARG A 207 15.07 11.98 -14.86
N GLU A 208 14.25 12.82 -14.22
CA GLU A 208 14.53 14.25 -14.09
C GLU A 208 15.82 14.50 -13.30
N VAL A 209 16.04 13.77 -12.19
CA VAL A 209 17.28 13.81 -11.39
C VAL A 209 18.49 13.39 -12.23
N SER A 210 18.32 12.41 -13.11
CA SER A 210 19.35 11.92 -14.03
C SER A 210 19.52 12.78 -15.31
N ASP A 211 18.81 13.90 -15.41
CA ASP A 211 18.76 14.81 -16.57
C ASP A 211 18.26 14.16 -17.89
N ASP A 212 17.58 13.01 -17.80
CA ASP A 212 16.84 12.39 -18.92
C ASP A 212 15.46 13.05 -19.07
N LEU A 213 15.45 14.28 -19.59
CA LEU A 213 14.22 15.05 -19.79
C LEU A 213 13.21 14.36 -20.73
N PRO A 214 13.61 13.76 -21.87
CA PRO A 214 12.67 13.04 -22.73
C PRO A 214 12.02 11.85 -22.01
N GLY A 215 12.81 11.08 -21.26
CA GLY A 215 12.30 9.96 -20.51
C GLY A 215 11.42 10.38 -19.32
N ALA A 216 11.72 11.50 -18.66
CA ALA A 216 10.91 12.06 -17.58
C ALA A 216 9.53 12.52 -18.10
N LYS A 217 9.53 13.26 -19.22
CA LYS A 217 8.31 13.70 -19.91
C LYS A 217 7.38 12.53 -20.23
N GLN A 218 7.90 11.49 -20.87
CA GLN A 218 7.11 10.30 -21.23
C GLN A 218 6.50 9.64 -19.97
N ALA A 219 7.27 9.54 -18.90
CA ALA A 219 6.82 8.92 -17.66
C ALA A 219 5.71 9.76 -16.98
N TYR A 220 5.82 11.09 -16.98
CA TYR A 220 4.77 11.97 -16.47
C TYR A 220 3.50 11.95 -17.33
N GLU A 221 3.63 11.99 -18.66
CA GLU A 221 2.49 11.82 -19.57
C GLU A 221 1.78 10.49 -19.30
N ARG A 222 2.54 9.40 -19.11
CA ARG A 222 1.96 8.09 -18.78
C ARG A 222 1.28 8.05 -17.41
N ALA A 223 1.85 8.70 -16.40
CA ALA A 223 1.23 8.83 -15.09
C ALA A 223 -0.13 9.56 -15.18
N ILE A 224 -0.20 10.63 -15.96
CA ILE A 224 -1.43 11.42 -16.20
C ILE A 224 -2.49 10.60 -16.96
N GLU A 225 -2.07 9.82 -17.96
CA GLU A 225 -2.96 8.95 -18.71
C GLU A 225 -3.62 7.91 -17.79
N LEU A 226 -2.82 7.28 -16.91
CA LEU A 226 -3.26 6.23 -15.99
C LEU A 226 -4.11 6.80 -14.84
N ASP A 227 -3.63 7.85 -14.17
CA ASP A 227 -4.35 8.52 -13.09
C ASP A 227 -4.11 10.04 -13.12
N TRP A 228 -5.02 10.70 -13.81
CA TRP A 228 -5.16 12.15 -13.90
C TRP A 228 -5.57 12.82 -12.58
N THR A 229 -6.01 12.06 -11.58
CA THR A 229 -6.38 12.63 -10.28
C THR A 229 -5.16 12.95 -9.42
N ILE A 230 -3.96 12.56 -9.86
CA ILE A 230 -2.70 12.91 -9.23
C ILE A 230 -2.23 14.27 -9.80
N PRO A 231 -2.13 15.34 -8.98
CA PRO A 231 -1.71 16.65 -9.48
C PRO A 231 -0.22 16.74 -9.78
N SER A 232 0.62 16.06 -9.00
CA SER A 232 2.07 16.21 -9.03
C SER A 232 2.71 15.96 -10.41
N PRO A 233 2.25 14.97 -11.23
CA PRO A 233 2.71 14.81 -12.61
C PRO A 233 2.53 16.05 -13.49
N TYR A 234 1.44 16.81 -13.36
CA TYR A 234 1.17 17.97 -14.21
C TYR A 234 2.18 19.10 -13.97
N SER A 235 2.49 19.42 -12.71
CA SER A 235 3.46 20.47 -12.40
C SER A 235 4.87 20.07 -12.82
N LYS A 236 5.25 18.81 -12.63
CA LYS A 236 6.55 18.29 -13.07
C LYS A 236 6.67 18.27 -14.58
N LEU A 237 5.64 17.85 -15.29
CA LEU A 237 5.59 17.89 -16.75
C LEU A 237 5.73 19.33 -17.29
N ALA A 238 5.07 20.31 -16.66
CA ALA A 238 5.20 21.72 -17.04
C ALA A 238 6.67 22.20 -16.95
N VAL A 239 7.37 21.86 -15.86
CA VAL A 239 8.79 22.21 -15.68
C VAL A 239 9.66 21.58 -16.77
N VAL A 240 9.47 20.29 -17.07
CA VAL A 240 10.23 19.60 -18.11
C VAL A 240 9.98 20.22 -19.49
N LEU A 241 8.72 20.49 -19.84
CA LEU A 241 8.35 21.14 -21.11
C LEU A 241 8.93 22.54 -21.25
N ALA A 242 8.93 23.33 -20.17
CA ALA A 242 9.54 24.65 -20.16
C ALA A 242 11.05 24.59 -20.43
N ARG A 243 11.75 23.59 -19.85
CA ARG A 243 13.18 23.33 -20.09
C ARG A 243 13.46 22.90 -21.53
N GLU A 244 12.56 22.13 -22.14
CA GLU A 244 12.63 21.76 -23.58
C GLU A 244 12.31 22.95 -24.52
N GLY A 245 11.80 24.07 -24.01
CA GLY A 245 11.41 25.24 -24.78
C GLY A 245 9.97 25.19 -25.32
N ASP A 246 9.20 24.15 -24.96
CA ASP A 246 7.80 23.98 -25.33
C ASP A 246 6.89 24.76 -24.39
N GLN A 247 6.91 26.09 -24.54
CA GLN A 247 6.23 27.03 -23.65
C GLN A 247 4.71 26.87 -23.66
N GLU A 248 4.15 26.50 -24.81
CA GLU A 248 2.71 26.34 -24.99
C GLU A 248 2.21 25.12 -24.21
N ARG A 249 2.86 23.97 -24.39
CA ARG A 249 2.55 22.73 -23.67
C ARG A 249 2.82 22.87 -22.17
N SER A 250 3.89 23.57 -21.81
CA SER A 250 4.19 23.92 -20.41
C SER A 250 3.05 24.74 -19.78
N ALA A 251 2.60 25.81 -20.43
CA ALA A 251 1.51 26.65 -19.93
C ALA A 251 0.21 25.84 -19.78
N ALA A 252 -0.06 24.93 -20.70
CA ALA A 252 -1.22 24.06 -20.65
C ALA A 252 -1.15 23.02 -19.52
N ALA A 253 0.01 22.40 -19.28
CA ALA A 253 0.24 21.51 -18.13
C ALA A 253 0.12 22.28 -16.79
N GLN A 254 0.62 23.51 -16.74
CA GLN A 254 0.46 24.40 -15.59
C GLN A 254 -1.01 24.77 -15.35
N ALA A 255 -1.75 25.04 -16.42
CA ALA A 255 -3.18 25.30 -16.33
C ALA A 255 -3.92 24.08 -15.78
N ALA A 256 -3.61 22.86 -16.26
CA ALA A 256 -4.16 21.58 -15.78
C ALA A 256 -3.79 21.25 -14.32
N TYR A 257 -2.62 21.70 -13.85
CA TYR A 257 -2.26 21.64 -12.44
C TYR A 257 -3.10 22.59 -11.58
N GLN A 258 -3.19 23.88 -11.95
CA GLN A 258 -3.97 24.90 -11.22
C GLN A 258 -5.45 24.54 -11.14
N ALA A 259 -5.93 24.08 -12.28
CA ALA A 259 -7.16 23.38 -12.47
C ALA A 259 -7.42 22.34 -11.37
N TRP A 260 -6.57 21.32 -11.25
CA TRP A 260 -6.73 20.30 -10.22
C TRP A 260 -6.87 20.88 -8.81
N TYR A 261 -6.12 21.93 -8.44
CA TYR A 261 -6.28 22.52 -7.10
C TYR A 261 -7.66 23.13 -6.85
N ALA A 262 -8.37 23.52 -7.91
CA ALA A 262 -9.74 23.99 -7.81
C ALA A 262 -10.78 22.85 -7.73
N TYR A 263 -10.53 21.66 -8.31
CA TYR A 263 -11.54 20.57 -8.39
C TYR A 263 -11.17 19.27 -7.69
N GLY A 264 -9.88 18.94 -7.59
CA GLY A 264 -9.34 17.73 -6.99
C GLY A 264 -9.86 17.46 -5.58
N PRO A 265 -9.94 18.45 -4.67
CA PRO A 265 -10.56 18.26 -3.36
C PRO A 265 -12.04 17.84 -3.44
N VAL A 266 -12.79 18.43 -4.38
CA VAL A 266 -14.21 18.10 -4.60
C VAL A 266 -14.34 16.69 -5.16
N LEU A 267 -13.52 16.33 -6.16
CA LEU A 267 -13.51 14.99 -6.74
C LEU A 267 -13.14 13.93 -5.70
N ARG A 268 -12.12 14.17 -4.87
CA ARG A 268 -11.74 13.25 -3.80
C ARG A 268 -12.88 13.05 -2.80
N ALA A 269 -13.55 14.12 -2.40
CA ALA A 269 -14.70 14.04 -1.49
C ALA A 269 -15.85 13.22 -2.11
N ARG A 270 -16.17 13.45 -3.41
CA ARG A 270 -17.21 12.69 -4.12
C ARG A 270 -16.85 11.23 -4.33
N ASN A 271 -15.60 10.91 -4.63
CA ASN A 271 -15.14 9.52 -4.73
C ASN A 271 -15.24 8.80 -3.38
N LEU A 272 -14.90 9.48 -2.28
CA LEU A 272 -15.06 8.91 -0.94
C LEU A 272 -16.53 8.63 -0.63
N GLU A 273 -17.40 9.60 -0.87
CA GLU A 273 -18.84 9.47 -0.68
C GLU A 273 -19.43 8.33 -1.55
N ALA A 274 -19.02 8.23 -2.81
CA ALA A 274 -19.45 7.16 -3.71
C ALA A 274 -18.92 5.78 -3.30
N ASN A 275 -17.76 5.71 -2.64
CA ASN A 275 -17.25 4.45 -2.09
C ASN A 275 -18.01 4.03 -0.83
N GLU A 276 -18.44 4.98 0.00
CA GLU A 276 -19.30 4.73 1.17
C GLU A 276 -20.71 4.31 0.75
N LYS A 277 -21.23 4.90 -0.34
CA LYS A 277 -22.58 4.67 -0.86
C LYS A 277 -22.56 4.26 -2.34
N PRO A 278 -22.06 3.05 -2.67
CA PRO A 278 -21.80 2.63 -4.05
C PRO A 278 -23.03 2.40 -4.92
N HIS A 279 -24.22 2.42 -4.33
CA HIS A 279 -25.52 2.19 -4.97
C HIS A 279 -26.48 3.37 -4.78
N ASP A 280 -26.00 4.53 -4.34
CA ASP A 280 -26.80 5.75 -4.22
C ASP A 280 -26.71 6.53 -5.53
N ALA A 281 -27.85 6.65 -6.23
CA ALA A 281 -27.90 7.25 -7.56
C ALA A 281 -27.50 8.74 -7.55
N ASP A 282 -27.87 9.48 -6.51
CA ASP A 282 -27.57 10.92 -6.39
C ASP A 282 -26.07 11.15 -6.17
N VAL A 283 -25.44 10.31 -5.35
CA VAL A 283 -24.00 10.36 -5.09
C VAL A 283 -23.20 10.01 -6.35
N LEU A 284 -23.62 8.98 -7.08
CA LEU A 284 -22.98 8.59 -8.34
C LEU A 284 -23.17 9.68 -9.41
N ALA A 285 -24.35 10.28 -9.52
CA ALA A 285 -24.60 11.39 -10.42
C ALA A 285 -23.73 12.62 -10.09
N ALA A 286 -23.59 12.96 -8.81
CA ALA A 286 -22.74 14.04 -8.36
C ALA A 286 -21.24 13.77 -8.66
N LEU A 287 -20.78 12.52 -8.53
CA LEU A 287 -19.43 12.14 -8.91
C LEU A 287 -19.22 12.26 -10.44
N ALA A 288 -20.17 11.76 -11.24
CA ALA A 288 -20.10 11.86 -12.69
C ALA A 288 -20.03 13.32 -13.16
N GLU A 289 -20.76 14.23 -12.53
CA GLU A 289 -20.71 15.65 -12.84
C GLU A 289 -19.30 16.24 -12.62
N VAL A 290 -18.63 15.89 -11.53
CA VAL A 290 -17.25 16.35 -11.28
C VAL A 290 -16.28 15.74 -12.30
N GLN A 291 -16.50 14.49 -12.73
CA GLN A 291 -15.71 13.86 -13.79
C GLN A 291 -15.95 14.55 -15.15
N LEU A 292 -17.17 15.00 -15.44
CA LEU A 292 -17.48 15.79 -16.64
C LEU A 292 -16.80 17.15 -16.64
N GLN A 293 -16.75 17.82 -15.48
CA GLN A 293 -16.02 19.08 -15.34
C GLN A 293 -14.51 18.91 -15.63
N GLY A 294 -13.97 17.74 -15.26
CA GLY A 294 -12.61 17.32 -15.62
C GLY A 294 -12.45 16.76 -17.04
N GLN A 295 -13.51 16.79 -17.85
CA GLN A 295 -13.56 16.27 -19.22
C GLN A 295 -13.20 14.80 -19.36
N ARG A 296 -13.54 14.00 -18.33
CA ARG A 296 -13.32 12.55 -18.31
C ARG A 296 -14.60 11.82 -18.70
N PHE A 297 -14.96 11.96 -19.97
CA PHE A 297 -16.22 11.44 -20.48
C PHE A 297 -16.38 9.92 -20.30
N ASP A 298 -15.30 9.14 -20.44
CA ASP A 298 -15.36 7.68 -20.24
C ASP A 298 -15.75 7.30 -18.81
N LEU A 299 -15.14 7.95 -17.81
CA LEU A 299 -15.43 7.71 -16.39
C LEU A 299 -16.80 8.25 -15.99
N ALA A 300 -17.16 9.44 -16.49
CA ALA A 300 -18.47 10.02 -16.26
C ALA A 300 -19.57 9.11 -16.80
N ARG A 301 -19.37 8.53 -18.00
CA ARG A 301 -20.28 7.56 -18.62
C ARG A 301 -20.45 6.32 -17.75
N GLU A 302 -19.35 5.66 -17.36
CA GLU A 302 -19.40 4.47 -16.50
C GLU A 302 -20.10 4.76 -15.16
N THR A 303 -19.80 5.92 -14.56
CA THR A 303 -20.40 6.33 -13.29
C THR A 303 -21.90 6.61 -13.44
N LEU A 304 -22.33 7.23 -14.55
CA LEU A 304 -23.75 7.43 -14.87
C LEU A 304 -24.48 6.12 -15.17
N GLU A 305 -23.86 5.18 -15.86
CA GLU A 305 -24.43 3.84 -16.08
C GLU A 305 -24.69 3.14 -14.75
N ARG A 306 -23.78 3.27 -13.78
CA ARG A 306 -24.00 2.79 -12.40
C ARG A 306 -25.12 3.54 -11.68
N ALA A 307 -25.22 4.85 -11.86
CA ALA A 307 -26.30 5.66 -11.28
C ALA A 307 -27.67 5.24 -11.83
N ILE A 308 -27.78 5.02 -13.14
CA ILE A 308 -29.01 4.53 -13.81
C ILE A 308 -29.35 3.11 -13.33
N ALA A 309 -28.34 2.25 -13.13
CA ALA A 309 -28.58 0.92 -12.58
C ALA A 309 -29.12 0.96 -11.13
N ALA A 310 -28.72 1.97 -10.34
CA ALA A 310 -29.23 2.20 -8.99
C ALA A 310 -30.64 2.82 -8.97
N SER A 311 -30.99 3.64 -9.97
CA SER A 311 -32.33 4.21 -10.16
C SER A 311 -32.85 4.00 -11.59
N PRO A 312 -33.30 2.77 -11.93
CA PRO A 312 -33.77 2.48 -13.29
C PRO A 312 -35.04 3.29 -13.62
N GLY A 313 -34.98 4.10 -14.67
CA GLY A 313 -36.10 4.95 -15.11
C GLY A 313 -35.99 6.42 -14.70
N ASP A 314 -34.85 6.84 -14.15
CA ASP A 314 -34.54 8.25 -13.98
C ASP A 314 -34.19 8.90 -15.34
N ASP A 315 -35.16 9.58 -15.93
CA ASP A 315 -35.03 10.27 -17.22
C ASP A 315 -33.92 11.34 -17.20
N ALA A 316 -33.62 11.95 -16.04
CA ALA A 316 -32.58 12.96 -15.94
C ALA A 316 -31.18 12.34 -16.06
N LEU A 317 -30.96 11.17 -15.46
CA LEU A 317 -29.70 10.43 -15.58
C LEU A 317 -29.49 9.91 -17.01
N ILE A 318 -30.55 9.43 -17.66
CA ILE A 318 -30.50 8.97 -19.06
C ILE A 318 -30.18 10.13 -19.99
N ALA A 319 -30.82 11.29 -19.81
CA ALA A 319 -30.52 12.49 -20.58
C ALA A 319 -29.07 12.95 -20.37
N ARG A 320 -28.60 12.94 -19.11
CA ARG A 320 -27.22 13.28 -18.79
C ARG A 320 -26.23 12.32 -19.46
N LEU A 321 -26.49 11.02 -19.46
CA LEU A 321 -25.66 10.03 -20.16
C LEU A 321 -25.55 10.34 -21.66
N ALA A 322 -26.66 10.68 -22.30
CA ALA A 322 -26.66 11.08 -23.70
C ALA A 322 -25.82 12.36 -23.96
N ASP A 323 -25.89 13.35 -23.06
CA ASP A 323 -25.04 14.54 -23.14
C ASP A 323 -23.56 14.17 -23.03
N VAL A 324 -23.20 13.25 -22.11
CA VAL A 324 -21.82 12.74 -21.98
C VAL A 324 -21.36 12.06 -23.25
N GLU A 325 -22.19 11.24 -23.88
CA GLU A 325 -21.84 10.55 -25.14
C GLU A 325 -21.61 11.53 -26.29
N ILE A 326 -22.43 12.60 -26.36
CA ILE A 326 -22.23 13.68 -27.34
C ILE A 326 -20.90 14.39 -27.07
N LEU A 327 -20.60 14.75 -25.83
CA LEU A 327 -19.33 15.38 -25.47
C LEU A 327 -18.14 14.43 -25.73
N ALA A 328 -18.28 13.15 -25.41
CA ALA A 328 -17.28 12.12 -25.69
C ALA A 328 -16.97 12.02 -27.18
N SER A 329 -18.00 12.12 -28.04
CA SER A 329 -17.83 12.08 -29.51
C SER A 329 -17.04 13.26 -30.07
N ARG A 330 -17.06 14.40 -29.36
CA ARG A 330 -16.26 15.60 -29.69
C ARG A 330 -14.83 15.48 -29.16
N GLY A 331 -14.60 14.60 -28.19
CA GLY A 331 -13.34 14.46 -27.48
C GLY A 331 -13.14 15.58 -26.44
N PRO A 332 -12.16 15.44 -25.54
CA PRO A 332 -11.82 16.50 -24.60
C PRO A 332 -11.37 17.74 -25.36
N GLU A 333 -11.84 18.90 -24.91
CA GLU A 333 -11.29 20.19 -25.27
C GLU A 333 -9.82 20.18 -24.89
N ARG A 334 -9.01 20.37 -25.91
CA ARG A 334 -7.58 20.50 -25.75
C ARG A 334 -7.23 21.96 -25.96
N SER A 335 -6.29 22.45 -25.15
CA SER A 335 -5.47 23.59 -25.57
C SER A 335 -4.90 23.33 -26.97
N GLU A 336 -4.46 24.38 -27.67
CA GLU A 336 -3.75 24.25 -28.96
C GLU A 336 -2.57 23.24 -28.86
N SER A 337 -2.04 23.08 -27.64
CA SER A 337 -0.98 22.17 -27.20
C SER A 337 -1.37 20.71 -26.93
N GLY A 338 -2.66 20.37 -26.98
CA GLY A 338 -3.15 19.00 -26.83
C GLY A 338 -3.48 18.57 -25.39
N PHE A 339 -3.40 19.46 -24.38
CA PHE A 339 -3.78 19.15 -23.00
C PHE A 339 -5.26 19.36 -22.77
N ILE A 340 -5.88 18.41 -22.07
CA ILE A 340 -7.27 18.47 -21.64
C ILE A 340 -7.45 19.64 -20.69
N LEU A 341 -8.31 20.59 -21.08
CA LEU A 341 -8.72 21.69 -20.22
C LEU A 341 -9.96 21.28 -19.42
N PRO A 342 -10.22 21.89 -18.25
CA PRO A 342 -11.55 21.81 -17.62
C PRO A 342 -12.61 22.47 -18.50
N LEU A 343 -13.87 22.02 -18.41
CA LEU A 343 -14.97 22.78 -19.01
C LEU A 343 -15.10 24.15 -18.32
N PRO A 344 -15.25 25.25 -19.07
CA PRO A 344 -15.50 26.57 -18.49
C PRO A 344 -16.83 26.58 -17.72
N ALA A 345 -16.92 27.45 -16.71
CA ALA A 345 -18.12 27.54 -15.87
C ALA A 345 -19.41 27.87 -16.64
N SER A 346 -19.28 28.46 -17.84
CA SER A 346 -20.37 28.79 -18.76
C SER A 346 -20.92 27.61 -19.55
N ASP A 347 -20.12 26.56 -19.76
CA ASP A 347 -20.52 25.31 -20.45
C ASP A 347 -20.94 24.21 -19.46
N ARG A 348 -21.02 24.55 -18.17
CA ARG A 348 -21.74 23.74 -17.19
C ARG A 348 -23.19 23.70 -17.63
N VAL A 349 -23.66 22.54 -18.10
CA VAL A 349 -25.09 22.30 -18.35
C VAL A 349 -25.82 22.74 -17.09
N GLN A 350 -26.62 23.81 -17.20
CA GLN A 350 -27.37 24.36 -16.08
C GLN A 350 -28.26 23.24 -15.53
N THR A 351 -27.83 22.60 -14.45
CA THR A 351 -28.71 21.82 -13.59
C THR A 351 -29.54 22.84 -12.85
N THR A 352 -30.58 23.39 -13.49
CA THR A 352 -31.65 23.99 -12.73
C THR A 352 -32.23 22.87 -11.89
N PRO A 353 -32.23 22.96 -10.54
CA PRO A 353 -33.18 22.18 -9.77
C PRO A 353 -34.54 22.57 -10.33
N SER A 354 -35.34 21.58 -10.73
CA SER A 354 -36.73 21.80 -11.07
C SER A 354 -37.38 22.61 -9.95
N ASP A 355 -37.60 23.90 -10.19
CA ASP A 355 -38.50 24.74 -9.42
C ASP A 355 -39.91 24.16 -9.56
N SER A 356 -40.22 23.17 -8.73
CA SER A 356 -41.59 22.78 -8.42
C SER A 356 -41.92 23.28 -7.01
N ALA A 357 -41.83 24.60 -6.85
CA ALA A 357 -42.42 25.31 -5.74
C ALA A 357 -43.18 26.52 -6.31
N ASP A 358 -44.50 26.32 -6.41
CA ASP A 358 -45.53 27.35 -6.23
C ASP A 358 -45.64 28.47 -7.28
N GLU A 359 -46.52 28.26 -8.27
CA GLU A 359 -47.35 29.35 -8.81
C GLU A 359 -48.81 28.88 -8.93
N SER A 360 -49.56 29.10 -7.85
CA SER A 360 -50.97 29.49 -7.77
C SER A 360 -51.87 29.36 -9.02
N ARG A 361 -52.88 28.48 -8.96
CA ARG A 361 -54.32 28.81 -9.06
C ARG A 361 -55.24 27.64 -8.75
#